data_AF-A0A8T7MDJ6-F1
#
_entry.id   AF-A0A8T7MDJ6-F1
#
_cell.length_a   1.000
_cell.length_b   1.000
_cell.length_c   1.000
_cell.angle_alpha   90.00
_cell.angle_beta   90.00
_cell.angle_gamma   90.00
#
_symmetry.space_group_name_H-M   'P 1'
#
loop_
_entity.id
_entity.type
_entity.pdbx_description
1 polymer ?
#
loop_
_entity_poly.entity_id
_entity_poly.type
_entity_poly.pdbx_seq_one_letter_code
_entity_poly.pdbx_strand_id
1 'polypeptide(L)'
;MAETNLNLFVPSQPEDDAEMLPERFLSYAFHELRTPLTVVHSYAQIALDKLPAGPENETLRRILNRMISQGEEMVEMIEELLEASRIPLGHLNLDQNEIELGELIECSIECLPDDLRPYVTFPSSTRPYPVLADPPRLQHAFDILIKFALYEQQARELSPNLQIVYLSNVPTTTIKLHLNAPGLLLEARQDLFDLYRPVRGEPKFLTKAGFLDIGLYLARGIIEAHGGRLDYTPELSGFSLELPLITSS
;
A
#
# COMPACT_ATOMS: atom_id res chain seq x y z
N MET A 1 -34.12 -52.20 25.51
CA MET A 1 -34.44 -51.52 24.23
C MET A 1 -33.71 -50.20 24.26
N ALA A 2 -32.91 -49.95 23.23
CA ALA A 2 -31.74 -49.08 23.27
C ALA A 2 -32.07 -47.58 23.29
N GLU A 3 -31.40 -46.86 24.19
CA GLU A 3 -31.22 -45.41 24.15
C GLU A 3 -30.36 -45.06 22.92
N THR A 4 -30.88 -44.23 22.03
CA THR A 4 -30.10 -43.69 20.91
C THR A 4 -29.49 -42.37 21.36
N ASN A 5 -28.17 -42.41 21.63
CA ASN A 5 -27.31 -41.24 21.77
C ASN A 5 -27.38 -40.40 20.49
N LEU A 6 -28.04 -39.24 20.55
CA LEU A 6 -27.84 -38.18 19.58
C LEU A 6 -26.79 -37.24 20.19
N ASN A 7 -25.52 -37.50 19.86
CA ASN A 7 -24.43 -36.54 20.07
C ASN A 7 -24.73 -35.30 19.20
N LEU A 8 -25.40 -34.32 19.79
CA LEU A 8 -25.41 -32.96 19.28
C LEU A 8 -23.97 -32.45 19.39
N PHE A 9 -23.38 -32.24 18.21
CA PHE A 9 -22.15 -31.49 18.01
C PHE A 9 -22.31 -30.14 18.71
N VAL A 10 -21.73 -30.02 19.91
CA VAL A 10 -21.53 -28.73 20.57
C VAL A 10 -20.42 -28.05 19.78
N PRO A 11 -20.67 -26.96 19.04
CA PRO A 11 -19.58 -26.18 18.50
C PRO A 11 -18.84 -25.59 19.69
N SER A 12 -17.62 -26.05 19.89
CA SER A 12 -16.68 -25.47 20.84
C SER A 12 -16.27 -24.08 20.34
N GLN A 13 -16.42 -23.09 21.22
CA GLN A 13 -15.86 -21.72 21.23
C GLN A 13 -16.70 -20.59 20.58
N PRO A 14 -17.26 -19.66 21.37
CA PRO A 14 -17.94 -18.44 20.90
C PRO A 14 -17.02 -17.21 20.69
N GLU A 15 -15.69 -17.36 20.81
CA GLU A 15 -14.75 -16.23 20.73
C GLU A 15 -14.29 -15.92 19.27
N ASP A 16 -14.16 -16.93 18.40
CA ASP A 16 -13.67 -16.74 17.02
C ASP A 16 -14.69 -16.07 16.07
N ASP A 17 -15.99 -16.25 16.30
CA ASP A 17 -17.03 -15.71 15.42
C ASP A 17 -17.17 -14.18 15.56
N ALA A 18 -16.93 -13.63 16.75
CA ALA A 18 -17.10 -12.20 17.03
C ALA A 18 -16.02 -11.33 16.37
N GLU A 19 -14.79 -11.83 16.22
CA GLU A 19 -13.69 -11.13 15.56
C GLU A 19 -13.75 -11.24 14.03
N MET A 20 -14.31 -12.33 13.48
CA MET A 20 -14.50 -12.51 12.03
C MET A 20 -15.75 -11.81 11.45
N LEU A 21 -16.78 -11.55 12.26
CA LEU A 21 -18.02 -10.88 11.83
C LEU A 21 -17.78 -9.47 11.23
N PRO A 22 -16.95 -8.59 11.83
CA PRO A 22 -16.57 -7.32 11.25
C PRO A 22 -15.85 -7.47 9.91
N GLU A 23 -14.92 -8.42 9.79
CA GLU A 23 -14.10 -8.61 8.58
C GLU A 23 -14.95 -9.09 7.39
N ARG A 24 -15.80 -10.10 7.60
CA ARG A 24 -16.67 -10.63 6.54
C ARG A 24 -17.74 -9.60 6.12
N PHE A 25 -18.22 -8.80 7.06
CA PHE A 25 -19.15 -7.71 6.77
C PHE A 25 -18.48 -6.56 6.01
N LEU A 26 -17.29 -6.12 6.44
CA LEU A 26 -16.50 -5.12 5.73
C LEU A 26 -16.15 -5.62 4.33
N SER A 27 -15.72 -6.87 4.21
CA SER A 27 -15.38 -7.44 2.92
C SER A 27 -16.56 -7.45 1.95
N TYR A 28 -17.72 -7.88 2.44
CA TYR A 28 -18.96 -7.84 1.68
C TYR A 28 -19.35 -6.39 1.30
N ALA A 29 -19.34 -5.46 2.25
CA ALA A 29 -19.71 -4.06 2.00
C ALA A 29 -18.79 -3.40 0.96
N PHE A 30 -17.50 -3.65 1.02
CA PHE A 30 -16.53 -3.14 0.06
C PHE A 30 -16.71 -3.74 -1.34
N HIS A 31 -16.99 -5.04 -1.46
CA HIS A 31 -17.35 -5.65 -2.73
C HIS A 31 -18.63 -5.05 -3.34
N GLU A 32 -19.64 -4.80 -2.51
CA GLU A 32 -20.88 -4.14 -2.94
C GLU A 32 -20.68 -2.67 -3.32
N LEU A 33 -19.67 -1.98 -2.78
CA LEU A 33 -19.28 -0.61 -3.16
C LEU A 33 -18.48 -0.55 -4.47
N ARG A 34 -17.70 -1.59 -4.79
CA ARG A 34 -16.93 -1.66 -6.03
C ARG A 34 -17.84 -1.63 -7.26
N THR A 35 -18.93 -2.39 -7.22
CA THR A 35 -19.88 -2.51 -8.34
C THR A 35 -20.47 -1.16 -8.80
N PRO A 36 -21.13 -0.34 -7.95
CA PRO A 36 -21.68 0.94 -8.35
C PRO A 36 -20.57 1.94 -8.78
N LEU A 37 -19.39 1.87 -8.17
CA LEU A 37 -18.25 2.70 -8.54
C LEU A 37 -17.73 2.37 -9.94
N THR A 38 -17.57 1.08 -10.26
CA THR A 38 -17.20 0.62 -11.61
C THR A 38 -18.22 1.10 -12.66
N VAL A 39 -19.51 1.12 -12.32
CA VAL A 39 -20.55 1.62 -13.22
C VAL A 39 -20.41 3.13 -13.46
N VAL A 40 -20.23 3.94 -12.41
CA VAL A 40 -20.00 5.40 -12.53
C VAL A 40 -18.76 5.69 -13.36
N HIS A 41 -17.65 5.01 -13.07
CA HIS A 41 -16.40 5.12 -13.82
C HIS A 41 -16.59 4.80 -15.31
N SER A 42 -17.27 3.69 -15.61
CA SER A 42 -17.55 3.27 -16.99
C SER A 42 -18.38 4.30 -17.75
N TYR A 43 -19.39 4.89 -17.12
CA TYR A 43 -20.19 5.95 -17.75
C TYR A 43 -19.38 7.23 -17.98
N ALA A 44 -18.49 7.60 -17.06
CA ALA A 44 -17.58 8.74 -17.25
C ALA A 44 -16.61 8.49 -18.43
N GLN A 45 -16.07 7.28 -18.55
CA GLN A 45 -15.22 6.88 -19.69
C GLN A 45 -15.98 6.95 -21.01
N ILE A 46 -17.18 6.35 -21.07
CA ILE A 46 -18.02 6.39 -22.27
C ILE A 46 -18.38 7.84 -22.66
N ALA A 47 -18.67 8.69 -21.67
CA ALA A 47 -18.98 10.10 -21.91
C ALA A 47 -17.75 10.85 -22.46
N LEU A 48 -16.56 10.55 -21.96
CA LEU A 48 -15.29 11.12 -22.43
C LEU A 48 -14.98 10.69 -23.86
N ASP A 49 -15.13 9.40 -24.16
CA ASP A 49 -14.87 8.82 -25.47
C ASP A 49 -15.81 9.36 -26.55
N LYS A 50 -17.08 9.63 -26.17
CA LYS A 50 -18.09 10.22 -27.06
C LYS A 50 -18.00 11.74 -27.16
N LEU A 51 -17.17 12.39 -26.34
CA LEU A 51 -17.07 13.85 -26.32
C LEU A 51 -16.29 14.35 -27.55
N PRO A 52 -16.90 15.18 -28.42
CA PRO A 52 -16.21 15.71 -29.58
C PRO A 52 -14.97 16.52 -29.18
N ALA A 53 -13.90 16.40 -29.97
CA ALA A 53 -12.72 17.25 -29.81
C ALA A 53 -13.08 18.69 -30.20
N GLY A 54 -12.71 19.65 -29.34
CA GLY A 54 -12.98 21.06 -29.56
C GLY A 54 -12.74 21.88 -28.30
N PRO A 55 -12.33 23.16 -28.42
CA PRO A 55 -12.07 24.03 -27.27
C PRO A 55 -13.32 24.23 -26.39
N GLU A 56 -14.52 24.16 -26.97
CA GLU A 56 -15.80 24.24 -26.24
C GLU A 56 -16.01 23.08 -25.24
N ASN A 57 -15.37 21.94 -25.49
CA ASN A 57 -15.50 20.73 -24.68
C ASN A 57 -14.31 20.51 -23.73
N GLU A 58 -13.28 21.36 -23.77
CA GLU A 58 -12.05 21.19 -22.98
C GLU A 58 -12.34 21.15 -21.47
N THR A 59 -13.25 22.02 -21.01
CA THR A 59 -13.67 22.04 -19.61
C THR A 59 -14.37 20.74 -19.20
N LEU A 60 -15.28 20.24 -20.03
CA LEU A 60 -16.00 18.99 -19.76
C LEU A 60 -15.05 17.77 -19.83
N ARG A 61 -14.10 17.76 -20.77
CA ARG A 61 -13.04 16.76 -20.87
C ARG A 61 -12.22 16.70 -19.59
N ARG A 62 -11.80 17.85 -19.06
CA ARG A 62 -11.06 17.92 -17.79
C ARG A 62 -11.88 17.41 -16.60
N ILE A 63 -13.18 17.74 -16.55
CA ILE A 63 -14.09 17.24 -15.50
C ILE A 63 -14.20 15.71 -15.57
N LEU A 64 -14.43 15.15 -16.75
CA LEU A 64 -14.56 13.71 -16.95
C LEU A 64 -13.26 12.96 -16.61
N ASN A 65 -12.11 13.47 -17.05
CA ASN A 65 -10.80 12.93 -16.66
C ASN A 65 -10.63 12.94 -15.13
N ARG A 66 -11.07 14.01 -14.45
CA ARG A 66 -11.01 14.06 -12.98
C ARG A 66 -11.98 13.08 -12.32
N MET A 67 -13.16 12.86 -12.89
CA MET A 67 -14.10 11.86 -12.38
C MET A 67 -13.57 10.44 -12.52
N ILE A 68 -12.92 10.14 -13.65
CA ILE A 68 -12.26 8.86 -13.92
C ILE A 68 -11.14 8.64 -12.89
N SER A 69 -10.22 9.61 -12.74
CA SER A 69 -9.12 9.50 -11.77
C SER A 69 -9.62 9.33 -10.33
N GLN A 70 -10.66 10.07 -9.91
CA GLN A 70 -11.23 9.87 -8.57
C GLN A 70 -11.89 8.49 -8.41
N GLY A 71 -12.47 7.94 -9.47
CA GLY A 71 -13.05 6.60 -9.45
C GLY A 71 -11.98 5.52 -9.26
N GLU A 72 -10.86 5.65 -9.97
CA GLU A 72 -9.69 4.77 -9.82
C GLU A 72 -9.12 4.85 -8.40
N GLU A 73 -8.88 6.08 -7.88
CA GLU A 73 -8.45 6.32 -6.50
C GLU A 73 -9.39 5.65 -5.48
N MET A 74 -10.71 5.71 -5.70
CA MET A 74 -11.68 5.08 -4.80
C MET A 74 -11.65 3.55 -4.85
N VAL A 75 -11.36 2.95 -6.01
CA VAL A 75 -11.20 1.49 -6.11
C VAL A 75 -9.96 1.05 -5.34
N GLU A 76 -8.83 1.74 -5.52
CA GLU A 76 -7.59 1.48 -4.78
C GLU A 76 -7.83 1.56 -3.26
N MET A 77 -8.48 2.63 -2.79
CA MET A 77 -8.80 2.79 -1.35
C MET A 77 -9.68 1.65 -0.79
N ILE A 78 -10.65 1.16 -1.58
CA ILE A 78 -11.49 0.04 -1.16
C ILE A 78 -10.66 -1.25 -1.04
N GLU A 79 -9.74 -1.48 -1.97
CA GLU A 79 -8.84 -2.62 -1.93
C GLU A 79 -7.86 -2.54 -0.76
N GLU A 80 -7.25 -1.38 -0.52
CA GLU A 80 -6.38 -1.16 0.64
C GLU A 80 -7.11 -1.39 1.96
N LEU A 81 -8.36 -0.93 2.10
CA LEU A 81 -9.19 -1.17 3.28
C LEU A 81 -9.50 -2.65 3.51
N LEU A 82 -9.80 -3.38 2.43
CA LEU A 82 -10.01 -4.82 2.46
C LEU A 82 -8.77 -5.56 2.94
N GLU A 83 -7.60 -5.21 2.40
CA GLU A 83 -6.34 -5.83 2.82
C GLU A 83 -5.97 -5.45 4.25
N ALA A 84 -6.16 -4.18 4.64
CA ALA A 84 -5.89 -3.71 5.99
C ALA A 84 -6.74 -4.44 7.04
N SER A 85 -8.00 -4.76 6.74
CA SER A 85 -8.84 -5.53 7.67
C SER A 85 -8.34 -6.95 7.95
N ARG A 86 -7.46 -7.51 7.10
CA ARG A 86 -6.89 -8.86 7.24
C ARG A 86 -5.62 -8.91 8.08
N ILE A 87 -4.95 -7.77 8.31
CA ILE A 87 -3.67 -7.69 9.02
C ILE A 87 -3.77 -8.13 10.49
N PRO A 88 -4.72 -7.63 11.32
CA PRO A 88 -4.75 -7.92 12.76
C PRO A 88 -4.84 -9.41 13.13
N LEU A 89 -5.35 -10.24 12.21
CA LEU A 89 -5.69 -11.64 12.47
C LEU A 89 -4.59 -12.62 12.00
N GLY A 90 -3.45 -12.12 11.50
CA GLY A 90 -2.42 -12.98 10.92
C GLY A 90 -2.89 -13.76 9.68
N HIS A 91 -3.94 -13.28 9.01
CA HIS A 91 -4.59 -13.95 7.88
C HIS A 91 -4.01 -13.55 6.50
N LEU A 92 -2.90 -12.82 6.47
CA LEU A 92 -2.14 -12.61 5.24
C LEU A 92 -1.44 -13.93 4.86
N ASN A 93 -2.17 -14.82 4.19
CA ASN A 93 -1.59 -16.01 3.59
C ASN A 93 -0.74 -15.56 2.38
N LEU A 94 0.59 -15.64 2.53
CA LEU A 94 1.55 -15.19 1.53
C LEU A 94 1.87 -16.32 0.55
N ASP A 95 1.79 -16.04 -0.75
CA ASP A 95 2.29 -16.93 -1.79
C ASP A 95 3.78 -16.66 -2.06
N GLN A 96 4.62 -17.22 -1.19
CA GLN A 96 6.05 -16.91 -1.15
C GLN A 96 6.83 -17.52 -2.32
N ASN A 97 7.53 -16.66 -3.06
CA ASN A 97 8.42 -16.98 -4.16
C ASN A 97 9.80 -16.36 -3.93
N GLU A 98 10.85 -16.98 -4.47
CA GLU A 98 12.18 -16.37 -4.50
C GLU A 98 12.20 -15.26 -5.55
N ILE A 99 12.47 -14.03 -5.12
CA ILE A 99 12.54 -12.86 -5.99
C ILE A 99 13.77 -12.01 -5.74
N GLU A 100 14.18 -11.25 -6.75
CA GLU A 100 15.18 -10.21 -6.62
C GLU A 100 14.50 -8.90 -6.20
N LEU A 101 14.90 -8.32 -5.06
CA LEU A 101 14.20 -7.17 -4.49
C LEU A 101 14.30 -5.90 -5.35
N GLY A 102 15.42 -5.70 -6.05
CA GLY A 102 15.63 -4.59 -6.95
C GLY A 102 14.68 -4.60 -8.14
N GLU A 103 14.45 -5.76 -8.75
CA GLU A 103 13.48 -5.91 -9.85
C GLU A 103 12.07 -5.46 -9.43
N LEU A 104 11.65 -5.78 -8.20
CA LEU A 104 10.33 -5.40 -7.69
C LEU A 104 10.20 -3.88 -7.51
N ILE A 105 11.25 -3.26 -6.97
CA ILE A 105 11.31 -1.80 -6.76
C ILE A 105 11.35 -1.06 -8.10
N GLU A 106 12.11 -1.57 -9.07
CA GLU A 106 12.14 -1.04 -10.43
C GLU A 106 10.76 -1.08 -11.08
N CYS A 107 10.03 -2.19 -10.96
CA CYS A 107 8.64 -2.29 -11.42
C CYS A 107 7.75 -1.19 -10.80
N SER A 108 7.82 -0.97 -9.49
CA SER A 108 7.07 0.09 -8.81
C SER A 108 7.40 1.49 -9.33
N ILE A 109 8.68 1.76 -9.63
CA ILE A 109 9.13 3.06 -10.17
C ILE A 109 8.65 3.24 -11.61
N GLU A 110 8.72 2.20 -12.44
CA GLU A 110 8.31 2.25 -13.85
C GLU A 110 6.82 2.54 -14.02
N CYS A 111 5.99 2.07 -13.08
CA CYS A 111 4.56 2.32 -13.02
C CYS A 111 4.19 3.77 -12.63
N LEU A 112 5.14 4.59 -12.17
CA LEU A 112 4.88 5.99 -11.85
C LEU A 112 4.69 6.83 -13.12
N PRO A 113 3.80 7.85 -13.07
CA PRO A 113 3.70 8.88 -14.10
C PRO A 113 5.05 9.55 -14.38
N ASP A 114 5.32 9.91 -15.63
CA ASP A 114 6.61 10.50 -16.04
C ASP A 114 6.99 11.77 -15.27
N ASP A 115 5.99 12.56 -14.83
CA ASP A 115 6.16 13.78 -14.04
C ASP A 115 6.49 13.52 -12.56
N LEU A 116 6.27 12.29 -12.08
CA LEU A 116 6.56 11.86 -10.71
C LEU A 116 7.77 10.93 -10.61
N ARG A 117 8.38 10.51 -11.73
CA ARG A 117 9.52 9.59 -11.74
C ARG A 117 10.73 10.19 -11.00
N PRO A 118 11.14 9.60 -9.86
CA PRO A 118 12.26 10.14 -9.10
C PRO A 118 13.61 9.69 -9.64
N TYR A 119 14.67 10.41 -9.25
CA TYR A 119 16.05 9.99 -9.47
C TYR A 119 16.46 8.89 -8.49
N VAL A 120 16.34 7.63 -8.90
CA VAL A 120 16.72 6.49 -8.06
C VAL A 120 18.21 6.23 -8.16
N THR A 121 18.89 6.25 -7.00
CA THR A 121 20.32 5.95 -6.92
C THR A 121 20.51 4.63 -6.19
N PHE A 122 20.88 3.58 -6.92
CA PHE A 122 21.31 2.32 -6.35
C PHE A 122 22.80 2.39 -5.98
N PRO A 123 23.21 2.07 -4.74
CA PRO A 123 24.62 1.92 -4.41
C PRO A 123 25.25 0.85 -5.31
N SER A 124 26.42 1.16 -5.88
CA SER A 124 27.09 0.38 -6.95
C SER A 124 27.60 -1.01 -6.54
N SER A 125 27.28 -1.50 -5.34
CA SER A 125 27.56 -2.87 -4.92
C SER A 125 26.35 -3.77 -5.20
N THR A 126 26.06 -3.96 -6.48
CA THR A 126 25.06 -4.89 -7.01
C THR A 126 25.39 -6.32 -6.61
N ARG A 127 24.82 -6.77 -5.49
CA ARG A 127 24.55 -8.19 -5.27
C ARG A 127 23.05 -8.38 -5.48
N PRO A 128 22.62 -9.52 -6.05
CA PRO A 128 21.21 -9.87 -5.96
C PRO A 128 20.84 -9.91 -4.48
N TYR A 129 19.68 -9.34 -4.17
CA TYR A 129 19.09 -9.38 -2.84
C TYR A 129 17.90 -10.34 -2.86
N PRO A 130 18.16 -11.67 -2.93
CA PRO A 130 17.10 -12.64 -3.00
C PRO A 130 16.34 -12.65 -1.67
N VAL A 131 15.03 -12.42 -1.75
CA VAL A 131 14.11 -12.53 -0.62
C VAL A 131 13.03 -13.56 -0.94
N LEU A 132 12.51 -14.20 0.09
CA LEU A 132 11.35 -15.08 -0.02
C LEU A 132 10.11 -14.24 0.27
N ALA A 133 9.35 -13.90 -0.77
CA ALA A 133 8.24 -12.96 -0.66
C ALA A 133 7.07 -13.28 -1.58
N ASP A 134 5.88 -12.81 -1.22
CA ASP A 134 4.72 -12.74 -2.10
C ASP A 134 4.88 -11.49 -3.00
N PRO A 135 5.22 -11.67 -4.29
CA PRO A 135 5.62 -10.54 -5.14
C PRO A 135 4.55 -9.44 -5.27
N PRO A 136 3.26 -9.75 -5.59
CA PRO A 136 2.25 -8.69 -5.72
C PRO A 136 2.00 -7.96 -4.40
N ARG A 137 2.06 -8.65 -3.25
CA ARG A 137 1.89 -7.98 -1.95
C ARG A 137 3.08 -7.09 -1.62
N LEU A 138 4.30 -7.59 -1.77
CA LEU A 138 5.48 -6.80 -1.45
C LEU A 138 5.63 -5.60 -2.41
N GLN A 139 5.25 -5.75 -3.68
CA GLN A 139 5.17 -4.65 -4.64
C GLN A 139 4.17 -3.59 -4.17
N HIS A 140 2.98 -4.01 -3.70
CA HIS A 140 1.98 -3.09 -3.15
C HIS A 140 2.53 -2.27 -1.97
N ALA A 141 3.28 -2.90 -1.06
CA ALA A 141 3.94 -2.17 0.03
C ALA A 141 4.94 -1.13 -0.49
N PHE A 142 5.72 -1.45 -1.53
CA PHE A 142 6.62 -0.48 -2.16
C PHE A 142 5.87 0.65 -2.86
N ASP A 143 4.81 0.34 -3.60
CA ASP A 143 3.97 1.34 -4.27
C ASP A 143 3.42 2.35 -3.28
N ILE A 144 2.92 1.89 -2.13
CA ILE A 144 2.43 2.74 -1.04
C ILE A 144 3.55 3.67 -0.54
N LEU A 145 4.72 3.12 -0.19
CA LEU A 145 5.82 3.90 0.40
C LEU A 145 6.39 4.93 -0.60
N ILE A 146 6.53 4.53 -1.86
CA ILE A 146 7.03 5.38 -2.94
C ILE A 146 6.04 6.50 -3.25
N LYS A 147 4.76 6.16 -3.47
CA LYS A 147 3.70 7.16 -3.70
C LYS A 147 3.63 8.14 -2.53
N PHE A 148 3.70 7.65 -1.29
CA PHE A 148 3.70 8.48 -0.09
C PHE A 148 4.85 9.50 -0.09
N ALA A 149 6.07 9.05 -0.32
CA ALA A 149 7.24 9.92 -0.39
C ALA A 149 7.11 11.01 -1.45
N LEU A 150 6.64 10.65 -2.64
CA LEU A 150 6.47 11.58 -3.77
C LEU A 150 5.36 12.59 -3.52
N TYR A 151 4.22 12.15 -2.98
CA TYR A 151 3.11 13.06 -2.67
C TYR A 151 3.48 14.06 -1.58
N GLU A 152 4.24 13.66 -0.56
CA GLU A 152 4.73 14.56 0.48
C GLU A 152 5.68 15.63 -0.09
N GLN A 153 6.55 15.25 -1.03
CA GLN A 153 7.39 16.21 -1.74
C GLN A 153 6.56 17.17 -2.59
N GLN A 154 5.58 16.66 -3.34
CA GLN A 154 4.70 17.47 -4.18
C GLN A 154 3.86 18.46 -3.36
N ALA A 155 3.32 18.03 -2.22
CA ALA A 155 2.55 18.88 -1.31
C ALA A 155 3.37 20.05 -0.74
N ARG A 156 4.70 19.89 -0.71
CA ARG A 156 5.68 20.91 -0.28
C ARG A 156 6.31 21.67 -1.44
N GLU A 157 5.78 21.50 -2.66
CA GLU A 157 6.30 22.12 -3.88
C GLU A 157 7.77 21.77 -4.17
N LEU A 158 8.21 20.58 -3.74
CA LEU A 158 9.54 20.04 -3.99
C LEU A 158 9.55 19.18 -5.26
N SER A 159 10.67 19.17 -5.97
CA SER A 159 10.89 18.24 -7.08
C SER A 159 10.95 16.80 -6.57
N PRO A 160 10.42 15.81 -7.32
CA PRO A 160 10.46 14.41 -6.93
C PRO A 160 11.92 13.93 -6.84
N ASN A 161 12.32 13.50 -5.66
CA ASN A 161 13.65 12.97 -5.40
C ASN A 161 13.55 11.83 -4.38
N LEU A 162 13.82 10.63 -4.86
CA LEU A 162 13.72 9.41 -4.06
C LEU A 162 15.05 8.67 -4.13
N GLN A 163 15.70 8.53 -2.99
CA GLN A 163 16.91 7.74 -2.90
C GLN A 163 16.61 6.42 -2.18
N ILE A 164 16.89 5.30 -2.85
CA ILE A 164 16.72 3.95 -2.32
C ILE A 164 18.10 3.36 -2.02
N VAL A 165 18.42 3.21 -0.74
CA VAL A 165 19.75 2.74 -0.30
C VAL A 165 19.64 1.37 0.34
N TYR A 166 20.37 0.39 -0.20
CA TYR A 166 20.56 -0.91 0.43
C TYR A 166 21.69 -0.85 1.45
N LEU A 167 21.38 -1.16 2.71
CA LEU A 167 22.37 -1.43 3.74
C LEU A 167 22.31 -2.92 4.09
N SER A 168 23.27 -3.69 3.57
CA SER A 168 23.52 -5.04 4.04
C SER A 168 24.59 -4.99 5.12
N ASN A 169 24.25 -5.33 6.37
CA ASN A 169 25.26 -5.58 7.38
C ASN A 169 25.64 -7.06 7.31
N VAL A 170 26.86 -7.39 6.92
CA VAL A 170 27.40 -8.72 7.27
C VAL A 170 27.69 -8.67 8.78
N PRO A 171 27.17 -9.59 9.62
CA PRO A 171 26.64 -10.92 9.30
C PRO A 171 25.10 -11.08 9.40
N THR A 172 24.31 -10.01 9.37
CA THR A 172 22.85 -10.11 9.48
C THR A 172 22.26 -10.65 8.17
N THR A 173 21.40 -11.67 8.27
CA THR A 173 20.61 -12.24 7.15
C THR A 173 19.46 -11.33 6.76
N THR A 174 19.63 -10.01 6.85
CA THR A 174 18.59 -9.03 6.56
C THR A 174 19.12 -7.94 5.65
N ILE A 175 18.24 -7.45 4.79
CA ILE A 175 18.49 -6.27 3.99
C ILE A 175 17.74 -5.09 4.59
N LYS A 176 18.47 -3.99 4.83
CA LYS A 176 17.86 -2.71 5.16
C LYS A 176 17.70 -1.91 3.88
N LEU A 177 16.52 -1.39 3.64
CA LEU A 177 16.23 -0.45 2.57
C LEU A 177 15.84 0.89 3.19
N HIS A 178 16.57 1.94 2.81
CA HIS A 178 16.20 3.30 3.16
C HIS A 178 15.60 4.01 1.97
N LEU A 179 14.38 4.50 2.15
CA LEU A 179 13.67 5.32 1.19
C LEU A 179 13.73 6.78 1.67
N ASN A 180 14.78 7.49 1.25
CA ASN A 180 15.00 8.89 1.61
C ASN A 180 14.23 9.81 0.65
N ALA A 181 13.38 10.65 1.22
CA ALA A 181 12.58 11.64 0.54
C ALA A 181 12.85 13.02 1.18
N PRO A 182 13.85 13.78 0.68
CA PRO A 182 14.20 15.07 1.25
C PRO A 182 12.98 15.98 1.37
N GLY A 183 12.80 16.59 2.55
CA GLY A 183 11.66 17.44 2.86
C GLY A 183 10.49 16.73 3.55
N LEU A 184 10.54 15.39 3.67
CA LEU A 184 9.63 14.63 4.51
C LEU A 184 9.92 14.94 5.98
N LEU A 185 9.10 15.82 6.56
CA LEU A 185 9.10 16.20 7.96
C LEU A 185 7.80 15.74 8.59
N LEU A 186 7.63 14.43 8.67
CA LEU A 186 6.76 13.88 9.69
C LEU A 186 7.48 14.15 11.00
N GLU A 187 6.90 15.00 11.85
CA GLU A 187 7.27 15.03 13.27
C GLU A 187 7.35 13.57 13.72
N ALA A 188 8.40 13.18 14.44
CA ALA A 188 8.68 11.79 14.80
C ALA A 188 7.54 11.19 15.63
N ARG A 189 6.47 10.74 14.96
CA ARG A 189 5.28 10.25 15.62
C ARG A 189 5.25 8.73 15.50
N GLN A 190 5.27 8.09 16.66
CA GLN A 190 5.21 6.64 16.80
C GLN A 190 3.90 6.05 16.25
N ASP A 191 2.89 6.88 15.99
CA ASP A 191 1.56 6.50 15.50
C ASP A 191 1.37 6.69 13.99
N LEU A 192 2.45 6.91 13.22
CA LEU A 192 2.40 6.99 11.75
C LEU A 192 1.77 5.75 11.10
N PHE A 193 1.89 4.61 11.78
CA PHE A 193 1.37 3.33 11.32
C PHE A 193 0.09 2.91 12.05
N ASP A 194 -0.55 3.79 12.82
CA ASP A 194 -1.76 3.43 13.57
C ASP A 194 -3.02 3.67 12.71
N LEU A 195 -3.87 2.65 12.63
CA LEU A 195 -5.16 2.72 11.93
C LEU A 195 -6.06 3.79 12.57
N TYR A 196 -6.65 4.67 11.75
CA TYR A 196 -7.64 5.70 12.14
C TYR A 196 -7.13 6.88 12.98
N ARG A 197 -5.84 7.22 12.92
CA ARG A 197 -5.32 8.48 13.50
C ARG A 197 -5.02 9.51 12.42
N PRO A 198 -5.99 10.38 12.07
CA PRO A 198 -5.72 11.45 11.12
C PRO A 198 -4.61 12.36 11.65
N VAL A 199 -3.66 12.71 10.77
CA VAL A 199 -2.63 13.75 10.99
C VAL A 199 -3.33 15.09 11.29
N ARG A 200 -3.66 15.33 12.55
CA ARG A 200 -4.32 16.57 12.98
C ARG A 200 -3.32 17.72 12.87
N GLY A 201 -3.67 18.73 12.07
CA GLY A 201 -3.05 20.06 12.10
C GLY A 201 -2.40 20.53 10.79
N GLU A 202 -2.35 19.70 9.76
CA GLU A 202 -1.65 20.03 8.51
C GLU A 202 -2.60 20.28 7.32
N PRO A 203 -2.14 21.01 6.28
CA PRO A 203 -3.02 21.63 5.29
C PRO A 203 -3.91 20.62 4.54
N LYS A 204 -5.08 21.10 4.10
CA LYS A 204 -6.14 20.39 3.35
C LYS A 204 -5.67 19.56 2.12
N PHE A 205 -4.40 19.65 1.73
CA PHE A 205 -3.80 18.81 0.70
C PHE A 205 -3.57 17.37 1.17
N LEU A 206 -3.33 17.15 2.47
CA LEU A 206 -3.18 15.82 3.08
C LEU A 206 -4.48 14.99 3.09
N THR A 207 -5.63 15.62 2.87
CA THR A 207 -6.95 14.94 2.81
C THR A 207 -7.44 14.72 1.39
N LYS A 208 -6.78 15.28 0.37
CA LYS A 208 -7.05 14.93 -1.03
C LYS A 208 -6.46 13.58 -1.42
N ALA A 209 -5.42 13.15 -0.72
CA ALA A 209 -4.75 11.87 -0.87
C ALA A 209 -5.24 10.93 0.25
N GLY A 210 -6.42 10.31 0.09
CA GLY A 210 -7.00 9.37 1.07
C GLY A 210 -6.12 8.17 1.47
N PHE A 211 -4.90 8.10 0.93
CA PHE A 211 -3.80 7.18 1.17
C PHE A 211 -3.20 7.18 2.59
N LEU A 212 -3.35 8.27 3.36
CA LEU A 212 -2.40 8.57 4.45
C LEU A 212 -2.42 7.58 5.64
N ASP A 213 -3.59 7.16 6.10
CA ASP A 213 -3.70 6.43 7.38
C ASP A 213 -3.84 4.91 7.21
N ILE A 214 -4.34 4.44 6.06
CA ILE A 214 -4.55 3.01 5.78
C ILE A 214 -3.38 2.44 5.00
N GLY A 215 -2.83 3.19 4.04
CA GLY A 215 -1.71 2.75 3.22
C GLY A 215 -0.49 2.42 4.07
N LEU A 216 -0.03 3.32 4.94
CA LEU A 216 1.15 3.05 5.78
C LEU A 216 0.93 1.90 6.77
N TYR A 217 -0.26 1.79 7.35
CA TYR A 217 -0.64 0.62 8.15
C TYR A 217 -0.55 -0.67 7.34
N LEU A 218 -1.08 -0.67 6.10
CA LEU A 218 -1.06 -1.80 5.19
C LEU A 218 0.37 -2.17 4.78
N ALA A 219 1.18 -1.20 4.35
CA ALA A 219 2.57 -1.42 4.00
C ALA A 219 3.34 -2.06 5.17
N ARG A 220 3.15 -1.54 6.40
CA ARG A 220 3.74 -2.13 7.59
C ARG A 220 3.27 -3.56 7.82
N GLY A 221 1.97 -3.84 7.76
CA GLY A 221 1.45 -5.19 7.95
C GLY A 221 1.89 -6.19 6.88
N ILE A 222 2.02 -5.76 5.62
CA ILE A 222 2.60 -6.57 4.54
C ILE A 222 4.05 -6.89 4.87
N ILE A 223 4.85 -5.89 5.23
CA ILE A 223 6.28 -6.06 5.56
C ILE A 223 6.47 -6.98 6.77
N GLU A 224 5.67 -6.80 7.82
CA GLU A 224 5.69 -7.64 9.01
C GLU A 224 5.25 -9.09 8.69
N ALA A 225 4.26 -9.29 7.81
CA ALA A 225 3.86 -10.62 7.33
C ALA A 225 5.00 -11.34 6.59
N HIS A 226 5.89 -10.58 5.94
CA HIS A 226 7.12 -11.09 5.31
C HIS A 226 8.26 -11.35 6.30
N GLY A 227 8.02 -11.23 7.62
CA GLY A 227 9.05 -11.35 8.65
C GLY A 227 9.99 -10.15 8.73
N GLY A 228 9.61 -9.05 8.09
CA GLY A 228 10.35 -7.80 8.07
C GLY A 228 9.98 -6.83 9.17
N ARG A 229 10.51 -5.61 9.06
CA ARG A 229 10.18 -4.47 9.92
C ARG A 229 10.13 -3.20 9.10
N LEU A 230 9.14 -2.35 9.34
CA LEU A 230 9.05 -1.02 8.75
C LEU A 230 9.06 0.03 9.85
N ASP A 231 9.96 1.00 9.74
CA ASP A 231 10.09 2.14 10.64
C ASP A 231 10.20 3.44 9.82
N TYR A 232 9.89 4.57 10.45
CA TYR A 232 10.17 5.89 9.92
C TYR A 232 11.41 6.48 10.61
N THR A 233 12.37 7.00 9.84
CA THR A 233 13.61 7.61 10.32
C THR A 233 13.60 9.12 10.01
N PRO A 234 13.19 9.97 10.97
CA PRO A 234 13.09 11.41 10.79
C PRO A 234 14.42 12.07 10.36
N GLU A 235 15.54 11.59 10.89
CA GLU A 235 16.89 12.11 10.60
C GLU A 235 17.30 11.91 9.13
N LEU A 236 16.71 10.91 8.47
CA LEU A 236 16.93 10.59 7.07
C LEU A 236 15.74 11.01 6.19
N SER A 237 14.73 11.68 6.77
CA SER A 237 13.49 12.05 6.09
C SER A 237 12.93 10.89 5.25
N GLY A 238 12.79 9.71 5.86
CA GLY A 238 12.54 8.51 5.08
C GLY A 238 12.11 7.29 5.86
N PHE A 239 11.78 6.23 5.12
CA PHE A 239 11.40 4.94 5.69
C PHE A 239 12.62 4.00 5.76
N SER A 240 12.66 3.19 6.81
CA SER A 240 13.62 2.10 7.00
C SER A 240 12.85 0.79 6.97
N LEU A 241 13.13 -0.03 5.97
CA LEU A 241 12.57 -1.36 5.81
C LEU A 241 13.66 -2.41 6.11
N GLU A 242 13.34 -3.45 6.85
CA GLU A 242 14.16 -4.65 7.01
C GLU A 242 13.41 -5.86 6.45
N LEU A 243 14.07 -6.67 5.62
CA LEU A 243 13.53 -7.95 5.13
C LEU A 243 14.55 -9.08 5.32
N PRO A 244 14.09 -10.32 5.62
CA PRO A 244 14.97 -11.48 5.69
C PRO A 244 15.48 -11.87 4.29
N LEU A 245 16.79 -12.06 4.16
CA LEU A 245 17.46 -12.56 2.97
C LEU A 245 17.44 -14.09 2.95
N ILE A 246 17.34 -14.66 1.75
CA ILE A 246 17.59 -16.10 1.56
C ILE A 246 19.06 -16.36 1.85
N THR A 247 19.34 -17.13 2.89
CA THR A 247 20.71 -17.54 3.21
C THR A 247 21.06 -18.73 2.33
N SER A 248 21.89 -18.52 1.30
CA SER A 248 22.47 -19.64 0.55
C SER A 248 23.31 -20.47 1.52
N SER A 249 22.89 -21.72 1.77
CA SER A 249 23.69 -22.73 2.49
C SER A 249 24.81 -23.27 1.60
#